data_AF-A0A958NJI2-F1
#
_entry.id   AF-A0A958NJI2-F1
#
_cell.length_a   1.000
_cell.length_b   1.000
_cell.length_c   1.000
_cell.angle_alpha   90.00
_cell.angle_beta   90.00
_cell.angle_gamma   90.00
#
_symmetry.space_group_name_H-M   'P 1'
#
loop_
_entity.id
_entity.type
_entity.pdbx_description
1 polymer ?
#
loop_
_entity_poly.entity_id
_entity_poly.type
_entity_poly.pdbx_seq_one_letter_code
_entity_poly.pdbx_strand_id
1 'polypeptide(L)'
;MFLTININSQNKKGYKIDGDKLTFIFNVNDYPNIKNNGDPIEYVCVSGEFNDWAKDQWKMTKVSDSIYELKKDLSVFTSDFDWEFKFIVNGYHWAEPSEDFENIVDARDYKGHRLMAYNLKLYSAFATDYGNVTFKLKGYKNAEQVILSGTFNRWDETGFKMKPTEDGWEVTLQLRPDIYQYKFIIDKHLWIIDPQNPSKVENEYDGYNSVIDVQKNVTFRLCDYLDAEMVILSGDFNDWTEDECKMTKKDNCWVYEKRLSGGKHHYKFIVDGEWITDPANSVKEYDDDGNINSVCMVK
;
A
#
# COMPACT_ATOMS: atom_id res chain seq x y z
N MET A 1 2.38 -25.27 32.62
CA MET A 1 1.34 -25.04 31.60
C MET A 1 1.22 -23.53 31.45
N PHE A 2 2.02 -22.95 30.56
CA PHE A 2 2.08 -21.50 30.39
C PHE A 2 0.99 -21.08 29.41
N LEU A 3 0.02 -20.32 29.91
CA LEU A 3 -0.92 -19.56 29.10
C LEU A 3 -0.14 -18.41 28.46
N THR A 4 0.13 -18.50 27.17
CA THR A 4 0.58 -17.37 26.37
C THR A 4 -0.64 -16.48 26.12
N ILE A 5 -0.80 -15.42 26.92
CA ILE A 5 -1.77 -14.36 26.63
C ILE A 5 -1.19 -13.59 25.44
N ASN A 6 -1.84 -13.75 24.28
CA ASN A 6 -1.47 -13.09 23.04
C ASN A 6 -1.93 -11.63 23.12
N ILE A 7 -1.10 -10.76 23.69
CA ILE A 7 -1.37 -9.32 23.79
C ILE A 7 -0.85 -8.65 22.51
N ASN A 8 -1.65 -8.67 21.45
CA ASN A 8 -1.80 -7.60 20.44
C ASN A 8 -2.66 -8.06 19.25
N SER A 9 -3.94 -8.37 19.52
CA SER A 9 -4.99 -8.12 18.52
C SER A 9 -5.72 -6.85 18.95
N GLN A 10 -5.19 -5.68 18.61
CA GLN A 10 -6.05 -4.49 18.57
C GLN A 10 -7.27 -4.87 17.71
N ASN A 11 -8.48 -4.65 18.22
CA ASN A 11 -9.73 -4.87 17.50
C ASN A 11 -9.72 -3.99 16.24
N LYS A 12 -9.17 -4.49 15.14
CA LYS A 12 -9.12 -3.75 13.87
C LYS A 12 -10.56 -3.62 13.36
N LYS A 13 -11.14 -2.42 13.51
CA LYS A 13 -12.48 -2.08 13.06
C LYS A 13 -12.44 -1.54 11.62
N GLY A 14 -13.47 -1.85 10.83
CA GLY A 14 -13.60 -1.39 9.46
C GLY A 14 -12.75 -2.17 8.46
N TYR A 15 -11.45 -2.32 8.68
CA TYR A 15 -10.61 -3.17 7.83
C TYR A 15 -9.35 -3.68 8.53
N LYS A 16 -8.72 -4.68 7.93
CA LYS A 16 -7.36 -5.11 8.25
C LYS A 16 -6.58 -5.43 6.96
N ILE A 17 -5.28 -5.22 7.03
CA ILE A 17 -4.35 -5.64 5.98
C ILE A 17 -3.44 -6.73 6.55
N ASP A 18 -3.33 -7.83 5.81
CA ASP A 18 -2.45 -8.96 6.09
C ASP A 18 -1.65 -9.27 4.79
N GLY A 19 -0.39 -8.83 4.72
CA GLY A 19 0.42 -8.95 3.50
C GLY A 19 -0.13 -8.12 2.35
N ASP A 20 -0.44 -8.77 1.22
CA ASP A 20 -1.02 -8.16 0.02
C ASP A 20 -2.56 -8.16 0.01
N LYS A 21 -3.19 -8.68 1.08
CA LYS A 21 -4.65 -8.78 1.18
C LYS A 21 -5.22 -7.74 2.14
N LEU A 22 -6.25 -7.05 1.66
CA LEU A 22 -7.15 -6.22 2.44
C LEU A 22 -8.41 -7.04 2.79
N THR A 23 -8.81 -7.04 4.05
CA THR A 23 -10.10 -7.57 4.50
C THR A 23 -10.90 -6.43 5.11
N PHE A 24 -11.99 -6.03 4.46
CA PHE A 24 -13.00 -5.18 5.09
C PHE A 24 -13.76 -6.01 6.12
N ILE A 25 -13.95 -5.45 7.31
CA ILE A 25 -14.61 -6.09 8.44
C ILE A 25 -15.72 -5.17 8.90
N PHE A 26 -16.96 -5.64 8.75
CA PHE A 26 -18.13 -4.97 9.29
C PHE A 26 -18.68 -5.81 10.45
N ASN A 27 -18.51 -5.30 11.67
CA ASN A 27 -19.15 -5.86 12.85
C ASN A 27 -20.34 -4.97 13.23
N VAL A 28 -21.55 -5.52 13.20
CA VAL A 28 -22.80 -4.80 13.50
C VAL A 28 -22.73 -4.03 14.81
N ASN A 29 -21.98 -4.52 15.79
CA ASN A 29 -21.86 -3.88 17.10
C ASN A 29 -21.08 -2.57 17.10
N ASP A 30 -20.27 -2.33 16.07
CA ASP A 30 -19.45 -1.12 15.93
C ASP A 30 -20.21 0.03 15.25
N TYR A 31 -21.48 -0.20 14.85
CA TYR A 31 -22.31 0.77 14.13
C TYR A 31 -23.66 0.92 14.83
N PRO A 32 -23.78 1.82 15.83
CA PRO A 32 -24.98 1.95 16.66
C PRO A 32 -26.26 2.21 15.87
N ASN A 33 -26.17 2.96 14.78
CA ASN A 33 -27.30 3.27 13.91
C ASN A 33 -27.78 2.04 13.11
N ILE A 34 -26.93 1.05 12.90
CA ILE A 34 -27.33 -0.23 12.29
C ILE A 34 -27.83 -1.18 13.38
N LYS A 35 -27.07 -1.34 14.46
CA LYS A 35 -27.39 -2.25 15.56
C LYS A 35 -28.79 -2.02 16.13
N ASN A 36 -29.18 -0.75 16.24
CA ASN A 36 -30.43 -0.34 16.89
C ASN A 36 -31.55 0.01 15.89
N ASN A 37 -31.36 -0.24 14.59
CA ASN A 37 -32.35 0.11 13.55
C ASN A 37 -33.60 -0.79 13.58
N GLY A 38 -33.49 -2.01 14.10
CA GLY A 38 -34.60 -2.99 14.17
C GLY A 38 -34.87 -3.75 12.86
N ASP A 39 -34.44 -3.23 11.71
CA ASP A 39 -34.54 -3.93 10.44
C ASP A 39 -33.57 -5.13 10.34
N PRO A 40 -33.97 -6.24 9.69
CA PRO A 40 -33.08 -7.35 9.44
C PRO A 40 -31.96 -6.95 8.48
N ILE A 41 -30.74 -7.43 8.74
CA ILE A 41 -29.58 -7.25 7.85
C ILE A 41 -29.60 -8.37 6.81
N GLU A 42 -30.11 -8.10 5.62
CA GLU A 42 -30.14 -9.04 4.50
C GLU A 42 -28.79 -9.12 3.79
N TYR A 43 -28.13 -7.97 3.64
CA TYR A 43 -26.78 -7.90 3.10
C TYR A 43 -26.06 -6.61 3.49
N VAL A 44 -24.73 -6.67 3.38
CA VAL A 44 -23.82 -5.55 3.59
C VAL A 44 -22.94 -5.41 2.36
N CYS A 45 -22.74 -4.19 1.89
CA CYS A 45 -21.82 -3.86 0.82
C CYS A 45 -20.75 -2.88 1.29
N VAL A 46 -19.56 -2.94 0.68
CA VAL A 46 -18.51 -1.94 0.86
C VAL A 46 -18.65 -0.89 -0.24
N SER A 47 -18.77 0.37 0.15
CA SER A 47 -18.93 1.51 -0.76
C SER A 47 -17.87 2.55 -0.45
N GLY A 48 -17.10 2.99 -1.44
CA GLY A 48 -16.09 4.01 -1.24
C GLY A 48 -15.63 4.62 -2.55
N GLU A 49 -14.67 5.51 -2.46
CA GLU A 49 -14.09 6.20 -3.62
C GLU A 49 -13.54 5.21 -4.68
N PHE A 50 -13.04 4.04 -4.28
CA PHE A 50 -12.51 3.00 -5.19
C PHE A 50 -13.57 2.26 -6.02
N ASN A 51 -14.85 2.47 -5.72
CA ASN A 51 -15.96 1.94 -6.51
C ASN A 51 -17.06 2.99 -6.72
N ASP A 52 -16.68 4.26 -6.79
CA ASP A 52 -17.57 5.40 -7.04
C ASP A 52 -18.78 5.46 -6.09
N TRP A 53 -18.57 5.11 -4.83
CA TRP A 53 -19.61 5.05 -3.79
C TRP A 53 -20.83 4.17 -4.17
N ALA A 54 -20.58 3.07 -4.89
CA ALA A 54 -21.62 2.15 -5.32
C ALA A 54 -22.32 1.46 -4.12
N LYS A 55 -23.66 1.43 -4.17
CA LYS A 55 -24.51 0.97 -3.06
C LYS A 55 -24.78 -0.54 -3.02
N ASP A 56 -24.57 -1.21 -4.14
CA ASP A 56 -24.95 -2.61 -4.38
C ASP A 56 -23.79 -3.46 -4.91
N GLN A 57 -22.61 -2.86 -5.09
CA GLN A 57 -21.39 -3.55 -5.46
C GLN A 57 -20.61 -4.00 -4.22
N TRP A 58 -19.68 -4.95 -4.40
CA TRP A 58 -18.77 -5.39 -3.32
C TRP A 58 -19.54 -5.90 -2.08
N LYS A 59 -20.53 -6.76 -2.33
CA LYS A 59 -21.29 -7.47 -1.30
C LYS A 59 -20.38 -8.33 -0.44
N MET A 60 -20.53 -8.20 0.87
CA MET A 60 -19.74 -8.89 1.89
C MET A 60 -20.33 -10.27 2.19
N THR A 61 -19.48 -11.16 2.70
CA THR A 61 -19.88 -12.50 3.16
C THR A 61 -20.15 -12.45 4.66
N LYS A 62 -21.31 -12.94 5.10
CA LYS A 62 -21.60 -13.11 6.53
C LYS A 62 -20.76 -14.26 7.08
N VAL A 63 -19.86 -13.97 8.02
CA VAL A 63 -18.97 -14.98 8.65
C VAL A 63 -19.44 -15.37 10.05
N SER A 64 -20.24 -14.51 10.71
CA SER A 64 -20.93 -14.82 11.97
C SER A 64 -22.21 -13.99 12.10
N ASP A 65 -22.96 -14.15 13.19
CA ASP A 65 -24.22 -13.41 13.42
C ASP A 65 -24.06 -11.89 13.35
N SER A 66 -22.90 -11.37 13.73
CA SER A 66 -22.63 -9.93 13.75
C SER A 66 -21.50 -9.51 12.81
N ILE A 67 -20.77 -10.42 12.15
CA ILE A 67 -19.57 -10.07 11.37
C ILE A 67 -19.76 -10.42 9.90
N TYR A 68 -19.43 -9.47 9.05
CA TYR A 68 -19.35 -9.59 7.60
C TYR A 68 -17.94 -9.24 7.14
N GLU A 69 -17.42 -9.98 6.17
CA GLU A 69 -16.09 -9.77 5.61
C GLU A 69 -16.09 -9.70 4.08
N LEU A 70 -15.20 -8.88 3.53
CA LEU A 70 -14.87 -8.88 2.10
C LEU A 70 -13.35 -8.80 1.93
N LYS A 71 -12.77 -9.75 1.21
CA LYS A 71 -11.35 -9.77 0.88
C LYS A 71 -11.09 -9.21 -0.50
N LYS A 72 -10.07 -8.37 -0.62
CA LYS A 72 -9.59 -7.78 -1.88
C LYS A 72 -8.06 -7.78 -1.91
N ASP A 73 -7.52 -7.85 -3.10
CA ASP A 73 -6.11 -7.58 -3.34
C ASP A 73 -5.82 -6.08 -3.18
N LEU A 74 -4.75 -5.75 -2.46
CA LEU A 74 -4.30 -4.37 -2.32
C LEU A 74 -4.03 -3.71 -3.69
N SER A 75 -3.63 -4.51 -4.68
CA SER A 75 -3.38 -4.07 -6.06
C SER A 75 -4.60 -3.48 -6.79
N VAL A 76 -5.80 -3.62 -6.25
CA VAL A 76 -7.04 -3.01 -6.75
C VAL A 76 -7.12 -1.53 -6.38
N PHE A 77 -6.44 -1.11 -5.32
CA PHE A 77 -6.45 0.26 -4.81
C PHE A 77 -5.25 1.00 -5.40
N THR A 78 -5.39 1.51 -6.63
CA THR A 78 -4.26 2.02 -7.44
C THR A 78 -4.06 3.53 -7.41
N SER A 79 -4.94 4.31 -6.77
CA SER A 79 -4.78 5.75 -6.62
C SER A 79 -4.54 6.18 -5.17
N ASP A 80 -4.04 7.41 -5.05
CA ASP A 80 -3.30 7.99 -3.93
C ASP A 80 -3.82 7.67 -2.52
N PHE A 81 -3.11 6.75 -1.87
CA PHE A 81 -2.82 6.55 -0.44
C PHE A 81 -3.90 6.60 0.66
N ASP A 82 -5.03 7.28 0.48
CA ASP A 82 -6.12 7.34 1.46
C ASP A 82 -7.46 7.27 0.72
N TRP A 83 -8.13 6.11 0.78
CA TRP A 83 -9.47 5.97 0.23
C TRP A 83 -10.50 6.14 1.33
N GLU A 84 -11.53 6.95 1.09
CA GLU A 84 -12.69 6.99 1.97
C GLU A 84 -13.71 5.92 1.58
N PHE A 85 -14.27 5.25 2.60
CA PHE A 85 -15.30 4.24 2.41
C PHE A 85 -16.29 4.19 3.58
N LYS A 86 -17.40 3.51 3.34
CA LYS A 86 -18.46 3.16 4.30
C LYS A 86 -19.01 1.78 3.99
N PHE A 87 -19.77 1.27 4.96
CA PHE A 87 -20.63 0.12 4.75
C PHE A 87 -22.07 0.58 4.51
N ILE A 88 -22.75 -0.11 3.62
CA ILE A 88 -24.16 0.09 3.37
C ILE A 88 -24.92 -1.22 3.59
N VAL A 89 -25.94 -1.15 4.43
CA VAL A 89 -26.82 -2.26 4.78
C VAL A 89 -28.09 -2.18 3.94
N ASN A 90 -28.45 -3.31 3.34
CA ASN A 90 -29.63 -3.49 2.48
C ASN A 90 -29.72 -2.48 1.30
N GLY A 91 -28.62 -1.79 0.95
CA GLY A 91 -28.56 -0.82 -0.14
C GLY A 91 -29.10 0.58 0.17
N TYR A 92 -29.57 0.84 1.40
CA TYR A 92 -30.12 2.15 1.79
C TYR A 92 -29.70 2.66 3.17
N HIS A 93 -29.13 1.82 4.04
CA HIS A 93 -28.65 2.24 5.35
C HIS A 93 -27.13 2.41 5.39
N TRP A 94 -26.65 3.65 5.38
CA TRP A 94 -25.23 3.94 5.61
C TRP A 94 -24.86 3.74 7.08
N ALA A 95 -23.85 2.93 7.33
CA ALA A 95 -23.43 2.61 8.68
C ALA A 95 -22.48 3.70 9.22
N GLU A 96 -22.87 4.37 10.31
CA GLU A 96 -22.04 5.39 10.94
C GLU A 96 -21.11 4.77 11.97
N PRO A 97 -19.79 4.93 11.80
CA PRO A 97 -18.83 4.40 12.75
C PRO A 97 -18.98 5.11 14.10
N SER A 98 -18.84 4.36 15.19
CA SER A 98 -18.74 4.92 16.54
C SER A 98 -17.44 5.71 16.72
N GLU A 99 -17.41 6.67 17.65
CA GLU A 99 -16.27 7.58 17.88
C GLU A 99 -14.93 6.90 18.21
N ASP A 100 -14.94 5.60 18.53
CA ASP A 100 -13.75 4.83 18.88
C ASP A 100 -13.02 4.20 17.69
N PHE A 101 -13.49 4.40 16.45
CA PHE A 101 -12.68 4.07 15.27
C PHE A 101 -11.53 5.06 15.13
N GLU A 102 -10.31 4.52 14.99
CA GLU A 102 -9.09 5.33 14.83
C GLU A 102 -8.98 6.01 13.46
N ASN A 103 -9.75 5.54 12.46
CA ASN A 103 -9.66 5.96 11.06
C ASN A 103 -10.90 6.73 10.56
N ILE A 104 -11.60 7.46 11.44
CA ILE A 104 -12.76 8.28 11.06
C ILE A 104 -12.32 9.60 10.39
N VAL A 105 -13.08 10.03 9.39
CA VAL A 105 -12.97 11.37 8.77
C VAL A 105 -14.35 11.98 8.49
N ASP A 106 -14.46 13.31 8.56
CA ASP A 106 -15.67 14.04 8.13
C ASP A 106 -15.99 13.73 6.66
N ALA A 107 -17.17 13.16 6.38
CA ALA A 107 -17.65 12.95 5.02
C ALA A 107 -17.93 14.29 4.34
N ARG A 108 -17.52 14.42 3.07
CA ARG A 108 -17.69 15.63 2.27
C ARG A 108 -18.37 15.35 0.93
N ASP A 109 -19.08 16.34 0.41
CA ASP A 109 -19.60 16.30 -0.97
C ASP A 109 -18.49 16.57 -2.00
N TYR A 110 -18.82 16.46 -3.29
CA TYR A 110 -17.92 16.74 -4.41
C TYR A 110 -17.41 18.19 -4.47
N LYS A 111 -17.99 19.11 -3.68
CA LYS A 111 -17.56 20.51 -3.53
C LYS A 111 -16.77 20.74 -2.24
N GLY A 112 -16.54 19.70 -1.44
CA GLY A 112 -15.82 19.75 -0.17
C GLY A 112 -16.66 20.17 1.04
N HIS A 113 -17.98 20.33 0.92
CA HIS A 113 -18.85 20.67 2.05
C HIS A 113 -19.07 19.45 2.95
N ARG A 114 -19.05 19.66 4.26
CA ARG A 114 -19.28 18.59 5.25
C ARG A 114 -20.72 18.09 5.21
N LEU A 115 -20.90 16.78 5.28
CA LEU A 115 -22.19 16.09 5.23
C LEU A 115 -22.75 15.69 6.60
N MET A 116 -22.14 16.19 7.70
CA MET A 116 -22.50 15.82 9.09
C MET A 116 -22.54 14.30 9.31
N ALA A 117 -21.64 13.59 8.63
CA ALA A 117 -21.53 12.14 8.60
C ALA A 117 -20.03 11.79 8.57
N TYR A 118 -19.69 10.55 8.90
CA TYR A 118 -18.31 10.11 9.08
C TYR A 118 -17.94 8.96 8.17
N ASN A 119 -16.97 9.15 7.28
CA ASN A 119 -16.39 8.06 6.49
C ASN A 119 -15.25 7.37 7.27
N LEU A 120 -14.85 6.20 6.78
CA LEU A 120 -13.64 5.51 7.21
C LEU A 120 -12.54 5.71 6.18
N LYS A 121 -11.32 6.01 6.64
CA LYS A 121 -10.13 6.03 5.79
C LYS A 121 -9.50 4.66 5.70
N LEU A 122 -9.17 4.24 4.49
CA LEU A 122 -8.33 3.09 4.17
C LEU A 122 -6.92 3.59 3.86
N TYR A 123 -6.03 3.41 4.83
CA TYR A 123 -4.60 3.68 4.68
C TYR A 123 -3.91 2.44 4.11
N SER A 124 -3.21 2.59 2.98
CA SER A 124 -2.37 1.53 2.43
C SER A 124 -1.04 1.38 3.17
N ALA A 125 -0.58 2.45 3.82
CA ALA A 125 0.54 2.45 4.75
C ALA A 125 0.01 2.25 6.17
N PHE A 126 0.63 1.38 6.95
CA PHE A 126 0.27 1.20 8.36
C PHE A 126 1.47 0.77 9.20
N ALA A 127 1.49 1.20 10.46
CA ALA A 127 2.53 0.82 11.41
C ALA A 127 2.34 -0.62 11.89
N THR A 128 3.40 -1.40 11.86
CA THR A 128 3.40 -2.80 12.31
C THR A 128 4.83 -3.29 12.55
N ASP A 129 5.02 -4.16 13.54
CA ASP A 129 6.34 -4.71 13.89
C ASP A 129 6.88 -5.68 12.81
N TYR A 130 6.03 -6.15 11.89
CA TYR A 130 6.42 -7.00 10.75
C TYR A 130 6.54 -6.25 9.41
N GLY A 131 6.51 -4.91 9.43
CA GLY A 131 6.52 -4.11 8.21
C GLY A 131 7.84 -4.23 7.44
N ASN A 132 7.82 -3.83 6.17
CA ASN A 132 8.98 -3.95 5.28
C ASN A 132 9.94 -2.75 5.34
N VAL A 133 9.59 -1.67 6.04
CA VAL A 133 10.42 -0.46 6.16
C VAL A 133 10.45 0.02 7.60
N THR A 134 11.64 0.14 8.19
CA THR A 134 11.84 0.79 9.50
C THR A 134 12.49 2.14 9.32
N PHE A 135 11.75 3.19 9.70
CA PHE A 135 12.26 4.55 9.78
C PHE A 135 12.90 4.77 11.14
N LYS A 136 14.10 5.37 11.16
CA LYS A 136 14.86 5.63 12.37
C LYS A 136 15.31 7.09 12.40
N LEU A 137 15.15 7.72 13.55
CA LEU A 137 15.69 9.04 13.82
C LEU A 137 16.62 8.97 15.02
N LYS A 138 17.93 9.14 14.79
CA LYS A 138 18.92 9.20 15.88
C LYS A 138 18.84 10.52 16.66
N GLY A 139 18.96 10.43 17.98
CA GLY A 139 18.97 11.60 18.87
C GLY A 139 17.58 11.98 19.40
N TYR A 140 17.41 13.25 19.80
CA TYR A 140 16.15 13.80 20.32
C TYR A 140 15.56 13.00 21.50
N LYS A 141 16.41 12.44 22.38
CA LYS A 141 15.99 11.57 23.51
C LYS A 141 15.09 12.28 24.55
N ASN A 142 15.12 13.62 24.56
CA ASN A 142 14.30 14.45 25.45
C ASN A 142 13.00 14.94 24.78
N ALA A 143 12.76 14.61 23.51
CA ALA A 143 11.51 14.95 22.86
C ALA A 143 10.35 14.19 23.53
N GLU A 144 9.21 14.83 23.64
CA GLU A 144 7.98 14.20 24.14
C GLU A 144 7.38 13.30 23.08
N GLN A 145 7.52 13.69 21.80
CA GLN A 145 6.92 12.98 20.68
C GLN A 145 7.70 13.19 19.39
N VAL A 146 7.86 12.11 18.63
CA VAL A 146 8.32 12.16 17.23
C VAL A 146 7.29 11.48 16.34
N ILE A 147 6.93 12.13 15.23
CA ILE A 147 5.97 11.63 14.25
C ILE A 147 6.66 11.53 12.89
N LEU A 148 6.45 10.41 12.21
CA LEU A 148 6.82 10.23 10.81
C LEU A 148 5.66 10.72 9.92
N SER A 149 5.98 11.59 8.96
CA SER A 149 5.00 12.18 8.05
C SER A 149 5.55 12.20 6.62
N GLY A 150 4.71 11.89 5.64
CA GLY A 150 5.14 11.78 4.25
C GLY A 150 4.02 11.58 3.25
N THR A 151 4.40 11.40 1.98
CA THR A 151 3.48 11.12 0.87
C THR A 151 2.54 9.94 1.14
N PHE A 152 3.01 8.89 1.81
CA PHE A 152 2.24 7.69 2.17
C PHE A 152 1.10 7.92 3.19
N ASN A 153 1.06 9.08 3.84
CA ASN A 153 -0.06 9.50 4.70
C ASN A 153 -0.45 10.97 4.45
N ARG A 154 -0.19 11.47 3.24
CA ARG A 154 -0.50 12.86 2.82
C ARG A 154 -0.01 13.92 3.79
N TRP A 155 1.19 13.74 4.33
CA TRP A 155 1.81 14.64 5.29
C TRP A 155 1.00 14.84 6.58
N ASP A 156 0.21 13.84 6.99
CA ASP A 156 -0.50 13.88 8.27
C ASP A 156 0.46 14.04 9.45
N GLU A 157 0.11 14.96 10.36
CA GLU A 157 0.96 15.36 11.49
C GLU A 157 0.66 14.58 12.78
N THR A 158 -0.20 13.56 12.74
CA THR A 158 -0.73 12.90 13.94
C THR A 158 -0.59 11.38 13.94
N GLY A 159 -0.47 10.76 12.76
CA GLY A 159 -0.61 9.33 12.54
C GLY A 159 0.55 8.49 13.05
N PHE A 160 1.68 8.46 12.34
CA PHE A 160 2.77 7.52 12.63
C PHE A 160 3.69 8.03 13.74
N LYS A 161 3.20 7.96 14.98
CA LYS A 161 4.00 8.19 16.20
C LYS A 161 5.11 7.15 16.32
N MET A 162 6.34 7.61 16.52
CA MET A 162 7.51 6.76 16.65
C MET A 162 7.69 6.30 18.10
N LYS A 163 8.22 5.08 18.28
CA LYS A 163 8.57 4.52 19.58
C LYS A 163 9.98 4.99 19.97
N PRO A 164 10.23 5.42 21.21
CA PRO A 164 11.57 5.72 21.67
C PRO A 164 12.42 4.43 21.75
N THR A 165 13.71 4.58 21.49
CA THR A 165 14.73 3.53 21.52
C THR A 165 15.93 4.01 22.35
N GLU A 166 16.93 3.16 22.54
CA GLU A 166 18.16 3.56 23.25
C GLU A 166 18.85 4.76 22.60
N ASP A 167 18.83 4.86 21.26
CA ASP A 167 19.60 5.85 20.49
C ASP A 167 18.75 6.92 19.77
N GLY A 168 17.43 6.86 19.91
CA GLY A 168 16.52 7.83 19.30
C GLY A 168 15.11 7.27 19.16
N TRP A 169 14.56 7.29 17.96
CA TRP A 169 13.16 6.95 17.70
C TRP A 169 13.04 6.03 16.49
N GLU A 170 12.09 5.10 16.50
CA GLU A 170 11.80 4.28 15.32
C GLU A 170 10.31 3.97 15.14
N VAL A 171 9.91 3.75 13.90
CA VAL A 171 8.62 3.17 13.54
C VAL A 171 8.79 2.27 12.33
N THR A 172 8.17 1.11 12.36
CA THR A 172 8.15 0.17 11.24
C THR A 172 6.80 0.27 10.54
N LEU A 173 6.84 0.57 9.24
CA LEU A 173 5.66 0.63 8.38
C LEU A 173 5.67 -0.54 7.40
N GLN A 174 4.48 -1.03 7.07
CA GLN A 174 4.25 -1.76 5.84
C GLN A 174 3.92 -0.76 4.74
N LEU A 175 4.81 -0.64 3.75
CA LEU A 175 4.65 0.21 2.57
C LEU A 175 4.58 -0.65 1.31
N ARG A 176 3.88 -0.15 0.29
CA ARG A 176 3.94 -0.77 -1.05
C ARG A 176 5.22 -0.38 -1.75
N PRO A 177 5.62 -1.08 -2.82
CA PRO A 177 6.70 -0.61 -3.65
C PRO A 177 6.31 0.72 -4.27
N ASP A 178 7.10 1.76 -4.02
CA ASP A 178 6.95 3.11 -4.55
C ASP A 178 8.12 3.99 -4.06
N ILE A 179 8.22 5.20 -4.60
CA ILE A 179 9.14 6.23 -4.12
C ILE A 179 8.36 7.18 -3.21
N TYR A 180 8.73 7.20 -1.92
CA TYR A 180 8.10 8.04 -0.93
C TYR A 180 8.97 9.20 -0.49
N GLN A 181 8.35 10.37 -0.37
CA GLN A 181 8.93 11.50 0.35
C GLN A 181 8.45 11.53 1.79
N TYR A 182 9.34 11.88 2.74
CA TYR A 182 9.02 11.94 4.17
C TYR A 182 9.87 12.96 4.95
N LYS A 183 9.40 13.26 6.16
CA LYS A 183 10.05 14.04 7.22
C LYS A 183 9.69 13.50 8.61
N PHE A 184 10.41 13.96 9.62
CA PHE A 184 10.05 13.80 11.03
C PHE A 184 9.52 15.11 11.60
N ILE A 185 8.51 15.01 12.46
CA ILE A 185 7.95 16.12 13.25
C ILE A 185 8.29 15.86 14.70
N ILE A 186 9.08 16.74 15.31
CA ILE A 186 9.49 16.67 16.71
C ILE A 186 8.62 17.66 17.51
N ASP A 187 8.04 17.16 18.60
CA ASP A 187 7.21 17.92 19.55
C ASP A 187 6.12 18.77 18.86
N LYS A 188 5.57 18.26 17.75
CA LYS A 188 4.45 18.83 16.95
C LYS A 188 4.75 20.09 16.14
N HIS A 189 5.97 20.60 16.13
CA HIS A 189 6.27 21.87 15.45
C HIS A 189 7.57 21.86 14.65
N LEU A 190 8.55 21.05 15.06
CA LEU A 190 9.85 21.03 14.41
C LEU A 190 9.89 19.96 13.32
N TRP A 191 9.78 20.39 12.07
CA TRP A 191 9.95 19.55 10.90
C TRP A 191 11.42 19.41 10.51
N ILE A 192 11.91 18.18 10.45
CA ILE A 192 13.26 17.88 9.98
C ILE A 192 13.25 16.81 8.89
N ILE A 193 14.18 16.90 7.97
CA ILE A 193 14.53 15.77 7.11
C ILE A 193 15.26 14.72 7.94
N ASP A 194 15.30 13.49 7.46
CA ASP A 194 16.15 12.45 8.02
C ASP A 194 17.63 12.82 7.85
N PRO A 195 18.37 13.13 8.94
CA PRO A 195 19.76 13.54 8.85
C PRO A 195 20.70 12.40 8.39
N GLN A 196 20.24 11.15 8.47
CA GLN A 196 21.00 9.97 8.10
C GLN A 196 20.72 9.51 6.66
N ASN A 197 19.67 10.04 6.03
CA ASN A 197 19.32 9.69 4.66
C ASN A 197 19.92 10.70 3.66
N PRO A 198 20.89 10.29 2.82
CA PRO A 198 21.46 11.18 1.80
C PRO A 198 20.48 11.48 0.66
N SER A 199 19.50 10.61 0.41
CA SER A 199 18.52 10.75 -0.65
C SER A 199 17.46 11.77 -0.24
N LYS A 200 17.37 12.85 -1.01
CA LYS A 200 16.44 13.95 -0.78
C LYS A 200 16.05 14.62 -2.09
N VAL A 201 14.89 15.27 -2.08
CA VAL A 201 14.36 16.04 -3.21
C VAL A 201 13.94 17.43 -2.72
N GLU A 202 14.08 18.44 -3.56
CA GLU A 202 13.57 19.79 -3.28
C GLU A 202 12.04 19.74 -3.12
N ASN A 203 11.52 20.54 -2.20
CA ASN A 203 10.09 20.66 -1.95
C ASN A 203 9.58 22.04 -2.35
N GLU A 204 8.26 22.21 -2.32
CA GLU A 204 7.56 23.44 -2.75
C GLU A 204 7.83 24.66 -1.85
N TYR A 205 8.60 24.51 -0.78
CA TYR A 205 8.86 25.53 0.24
C TYR A 205 10.36 25.89 0.34
N ASP A 206 11.08 25.83 -0.79
CA ASP A 206 12.53 26.11 -0.87
C ASP A 206 13.37 25.27 0.13
N GLY A 207 12.87 24.09 0.48
CA GLY A 207 13.49 23.14 1.39
C GLY A 207 13.65 21.76 0.74
N TYR A 208 13.91 20.75 1.56
CA TYR A 208 14.04 19.36 1.10
C TYR A 208 13.10 18.42 1.84
N ASN A 209 12.72 17.32 1.19
CA ASN A 209 12.13 16.13 1.79
C ASN A 209 13.11 14.97 1.67
N SER A 210 13.17 14.09 2.66
CA SER A 210 13.91 12.82 2.53
C SER A 210 13.16 11.88 1.59
N VAL A 211 13.89 11.07 0.83
CA VAL A 211 13.32 10.15 -0.16
C VAL A 211 13.71 8.72 0.19
N ILE A 212 12.74 7.81 0.14
CA ILE A 212 12.95 6.37 0.25
C ILE A 212 12.31 5.66 -0.93
N ASP A 213 13.09 4.82 -1.61
CA ASP A 213 12.62 3.95 -2.68
C ASP A 213 12.35 2.55 -2.10
N VAL A 214 11.06 2.20 -2.01
CA VAL A 214 10.62 0.89 -1.54
C VAL A 214 10.48 -0.01 -2.76
N GLN A 215 11.28 -1.06 -2.81
CA GLN A 215 11.34 -1.98 -3.95
C GLN A 215 10.93 -3.40 -3.56
N LYS A 216 10.31 -4.11 -4.51
CA LYS A 216 9.93 -5.53 -4.41
C LYS A 216 10.76 -6.39 -5.36
N ASN A 217 11.07 -7.61 -4.95
CA ASN A 217 11.69 -8.60 -5.83
C ASN A 217 10.67 -9.09 -6.86
N VAL A 218 11.00 -8.94 -8.13
CA VAL A 218 10.25 -9.46 -9.28
C VAL A 218 11.10 -10.53 -9.94
N THR A 219 10.53 -11.73 -10.11
CA THR A 219 11.17 -12.84 -10.79
C THR A 219 10.72 -12.86 -12.25
N PHE A 220 11.64 -12.56 -13.16
CA PHE A 220 11.44 -12.71 -14.59
C PHE A 220 11.78 -14.14 -14.98
N ARG A 221 10.93 -14.75 -15.81
CA ARG A 221 11.07 -16.13 -16.25
C ARG A 221 10.86 -16.25 -17.76
N LEU A 222 11.80 -16.88 -18.44
CA LEU A 222 11.64 -17.33 -19.82
C LEU A 222 11.82 -18.85 -19.85
N CYS A 223 10.72 -19.60 -19.96
CA CYS A 223 10.74 -21.07 -19.92
C CYS A 223 10.89 -21.73 -21.30
N ASP A 224 10.99 -20.91 -22.35
CA ASP A 224 11.36 -21.31 -23.70
C ASP A 224 12.88 -21.13 -23.92
N TYR A 225 13.36 -21.41 -25.14
CA TYR A 225 14.76 -21.20 -25.55
C TYR A 225 15.77 -21.91 -24.63
N LEU A 226 15.48 -23.16 -24.25
CA LEU A 226 16.32 -23.94 -23.33
C LEU A 226 17.69 -24.28 -23.91
N ASP A 227 17.81 -24.31 -25.24
CA ASP A 227 19.06 -24.56 -25.95
C ASP A 227 19.91 -23.29 -26.12
N ALA A 228 19.39 -22.12 -25.76
CA ALA A 228 20.15 -20.87 -25.86
C ALA A 228 21.43 -20.90 -25.01
N GLU A 229 22.46 -20.18 -25.44
CA GLU A 229 23.72 -20.04 -24.72
C GLU A 229 23.64 -18.93 -23.67
N MET A 230 22.94 -17.85 -23.98
CA MET A 230 22.80 -16.68 -23.12
C MET A 230 21.41 -16.07 -23.23
N VAL A 231 20.83 -15.73 -22.09
CA VAL A 231 19.65 -14.87 -22.01
C VAL A 231 19.93 -13.71 -21.07
N ILE A 232 19.62 -12.50 -21.50
CA ILE A 232 19.72 -11.26 -20.73
C ILE A 232 18.33 -10.65 -20.57
N LEU A 233 18.01 -10.19 -19.37
CA LEU A 233 16.84 -9.34 -19.12
C LEU A 233 17.24 -7.88 -19.35
N SER A 234 16.47 -7.16 -20.15
CA SER A 234 16.74 -5.73 -20.43
C SER A 234 15.45 -4.92 -20.45
N GLY A 235 15.48 -3.72 -19.87
CA GLY A 235 14.30 -2.86 -19.70
C GLY A 235 14.64 -1.47 -19.20
N ASP A 236 13.62 -0.68 -18.87
CA ASP A 236 13.80 0.68 -18.36
C ASP A 236 14.62 0.77 -17.07
N PHE A 237 14.50 -0.22 -16.19
CA PHE A 237 15.19 -0.30 -14.89
C PHE A 237 16.70 -0.59 -14.96
N ASN A 238 17.24 -0.76 -16.16
CA ASN A 238 18.68 -0.85 -16.42
C ASN A 238 19.06 -0.14 -17.72
N ASP A 239 18.29 0.89 -18.10
CA ASP A 239 18.54 1.72 -19.28
C ASP A 239 18.74 0.91 -20.57
N TRP A 240 18.01 -0.20 -20.71
CA TRP A 240 18.07 -1.10 -21.87
C TRP A 240 19.48 -1.67 -22.19
N THR A 241 20.34 -1.80 -21.18
CA THR A 241 21.68 -2.39 -21.36
C THR A 241 21.61 -3.85 -21.84
N GLU A 242 22.59 -4.24 -22.67
CA GLU A 242 22.66 -5.57 -23.31
C GLU A 242 23.62 -6.54 -22.61
N ASP A 243 24.39 -6.09 -21.62
CA ASP A 243 25.45 -6.86 -20.97
C ASP A 243 25.25 -7.05 -19.47
N GLU A 244 24.26 -6.36 -18.89
CA GLU A 244 23.81 -6.53 -17.51
C GLU A 244 22.74 -7.62 -17.38
N CYS A 245 22.28 -7.90 -16.15
CA CYS A 245 21.12 -8.75 -15.85
C CYS A 245 21.04 -10.12 -16.57
N LYS A 246 22.19 -10.81 -16.73
CA LYS A 246 22.28 -12.16 -17.31
C LYS A 246 21.46 -13.16 -16.49
N MET A 247 20.53 -13.83 -17.16
CA MET A 247 19.61 -14.80 -16.55
C MET A 247 20.33 -16.14 -16.30
N THR A 248 19.86 -16.89 -15.29
CA THR A 248 20.39 -18.21 -14.95
C THR A 248 19.36 -19.30 -15.23
N LYS A 249 19.77 -20.44 -15.80
CA LYS A 249 18.88 -21.59 -15.97
C LYS A 249 18.54 -22.24 -14.63
N LYS A 250 17.26 -22.35 -14.30
CA LYS A 250 16.69 -23.00 -13.11
C LYS A 250 15.32 -23.61 -13.43
N ASP A 251 15.10 -24.86 -13.04
CA ASP A 251 13.81 -25.57 -13.21
C ASP A 251 13.26 -25.51 -14.66
N ASN A 252 14.12 -25.72 -15.67
CA ASN A 252 13.80 -25.58 -17.09
C ASN A 252 13.26 -24.18 -17.48
N CYS A 253 13.74 -23.12 -16.83
CA CYS A 253 13.52 -21.74 -17.25
C CYS A 253 14.79 -20.92 -17.07
N TRP A 254 14.96 -19.89 -17.89
CA TRP A 254 15.85 -18.78 -17.58
C TRP A 254 15.19 -17.89 -16.54
N VAL A 255 15.91 -17.57 -15.47
CA VAL A 255 15.38 -16.82 -14.33
C VAL A 255 16.32 -15.67 -13.96
N TYR A 256 15.74 -14.51 -13.69
CA TYR A 256 16.43 -13.38 -13.08
C TYR A 256 15.53 -12.68 -12.06
N GLU A 257 16.08 -12.35 -10.89
CA GLU A 257 15.36 -11.61 -9.85
C GLU A 257 15.87 -10.17 -9.83
N LYS A 258 14.97 -9.20 -10.03
CA LYS A 258 15.28 -7.77 -10.01
C LYS A 258 14.44 -7.09 -8.92
N ARG A 259 15.05 -6.19 -8.17
CA ARG A 259 14.32 -5.27 -7.28
C ARG A 259 13.79 -4.12 -8.11
N LEU A 260 12.49 -3.90 -8.07
CA LEU A 260 11.81 -2.84 -8.80
C LEU A 260 10.94 -2.01 -7.86
N SER A 261 10.94 -0.70 -8.09
CA SER A 261 10.02 0.26 -7.48
C SER A 261 8.59 0.01 -7.97
N GLY A 262 7.61 0.65 -7.34
CA GLY A 262 6.24 0.64 -7.85
C GLY A 262 6.13 1.30 -9.21
N GLY A 263 5.23 0.79 -10.04
CA GLY A 263 4.94 1.39 -11.34
C GLY A 263 5.11 0.43 -12.51
N LYS A 264 5.05 1.03 -13.70
CA LYS A 264 5.10 0.34 -14.99
C LYS A 264 6.54 0.21 -15.43
N HIS A 265 6.94 -1.02 -15.75
CA HIS A 265 8.26 -1.35 -16.26
C HIS A 265 8.16 -2.02 -17.62
N HIS A 266 8.79 -1.45 -18.63
CA HIS A 266 8.95 -2.05 -19.95
C HIS A 266 10.19 -2.94 -19.98
N TYR A 267 10.07 -4.13 -20.56
CA TYR A 267 11.18 -5.07 -20.69
C TYR A 267 11.09 -5.98 -21.91
N LYS A 268 12.24 -6.55 -22.26
CA LYS A 268 12.47 -7.62 -23.23
C LYS A 268 13.50 -8.61 -22.70
N PHE A 269 13.63 -9.73 -23.41
CA PHE A 269 14.76 -10.62 -23.28
C PHE A 269 15.66 -10.48 -24.50
N ILE A 270 16.96 -10.63 -24.31
CA ILE A 270 17.93 -10.80 -25.39
C ILE A 270 18.38 -12.26 -25.33
N VAL A 271 18.05 -13.05 -26.34
CA VAL A 271 18.37 -14.48 -26.44
C VAL A 271 19.42 -14.65 -27.52
N ASP A 272 20.64 -15.03 -27.14
CA ASP A 272 21.78 -15.18 -28.06
C ASP A 272 22.00 -13.98 -28.99
N GLY A 273 21.75 -12.77 -28.48
CA GLY A 273 21.86 -11.50 -29.21
C GLY A 273 20.57 -11.00 -29.86
N GLU A 274 19.51 -11.80 -29.87
CA GLU A 274 18.22 -11.44 -30.49
C GLU A 274 17.21 -10.92 -29.45
N TRP A 275 16.66 -9.73 -29.70
CA TRP A 275 15.66 -9.11 -28.84
C TRP A 275 14.28 -9.72 -29.04
N ILE A 276 13.66 -10.22 -27.96
CA ILE A 276 12.31 -10.77 -27.96
C ILE A 276 11.45 -10.18 -26.84
N THR A 277 10.15 -10.01 -27.10
CA THR A 277 9.18 -9.81 -26.02
C THR A 277 8.98 -11.10 -25.25
N ASP A 278 8.60 -11.02 -23.99
CA ASP A 278 8.17 -12.15 -23.18
C ASP A 278 6.97 -12.85 -23.87
N PRO A 279 7.14 -14.11 -24.32
CA PRO A 279 6.07 -14.86 -24.97
C PRO A 279 4.91 -15.21 -24.03
N ALA A 280 5.19 -15.33 -22.72
CA ALA A 280 4.21 -15.68 -21.70
C ALA A 280 3.45 -14.45 -21.16
N ASN A 281 3.98 -13.24 -21.39
CA ASN A 281 3.32 -12.01 -20.98
C ASN A 281 2.39 -11.48 -22.08
N SER A 282 1.09 -11.47 -21.80
CA SER A 282 0.07 -10.93 -22.72
C SER A 282 -0.01 -9.40 -22.72
N VAL A 283 0.56 -8.72 -21.71
CA VAL A 283 0.51 -7.27 -21.59
C VAL A 283 1.72 -6.66 -22.30
N LYS A 284 1.46 -5.95 -23.40
CA LYS A 284 2.46 -5.34 -24.26
C LYS A 284 2.06 -3.92 -24.62
N GLU A 285 3.05 -3.07 -24.83
CA GLU A 285 2.86 -1.68 -25.23
C GLU A 285 3.87 -1.29 -26.31
N TYR A 286 3.48 -0.35 -27.16
CA TYR A 286 4.39 0.28 -28.12
C TYR A 286 5.14 1.44 -27.46
N ASP A 287 6.42 1.59 -27.77
CA ASP A 287 7.14 2.83 -27.51
C ASP A 287 6.96 3.85 -28.65
N ASP A 288 7.50 5.06 -28.44
CA ASP A 288 7.40 6.18 -29.39
C ASP A 288 8.14 5.91 -30.71
N ASP A 289 9.06 4.94 -30.73
CA ASP A 289 9.81 4.49 -31.90
C ASP A 289 9.12 3.33 -32.63
N GLY A 290 7.96 2.87 -32.15
CA GLY A 290 7.15 1.82 -32.76
C GLY A 290 7.59 0.40 -32.41
N ASN A 291 8.53 0.20 -31.47
CA ASN A 291 8.86 -1.12 -30.97
C ASN A 291 7.81 -1.59 -29.97
N ILE A 292 7.58 -2.90 -29.92
CA ILE A 292 6.71 -3.52 -28.92
C ILE A 292 7.53 -4.05 -27.74
N ASN A 293 7.11 -3.70 -26.52
CA ASN A 293 7.73 -4.05 -25.25
C ASN A 293 6.76 -4.86 -24.39
N SER A 294 7.28 -5.79 -23.58
CA SER A 294 6.50 -6.47 -22.54
C SER A 294 6.35 -5.54 -21.35
N VAL A 295 5.22 -5.59 -20.66
CA VAL A 295 4.96 -4.71 -19.52
C VAL A 295 4.89 -5.52 -18.23
N CYS A 296 5.75 -5.19 -17.28
CA CYS A 296 5.68 -5.64 -15.90
C CYS A 296 5.06 -4.54 -15.04
N MET A 297 4.01 -4.89 -14.30
CA MET A 297 3.38 -3.97 -13.35
C MET A 297 3.78 -4.34 -11.93
N VAL A 298 4.45 -3.42 -11.24
CA VAL A 298 4.81 -3.56 -9.82
C VAL A 298 3.84 -2.73 -8.97
N LYS A 299 3.21 -3.41 -8.00
CA LYS A 299 2.20 -2.87 -7.09
C LYS A 299 2.43 -3.37 -5.66
#